data_AF-A0A971M5I0-F1
#
_entry.id   AF-A0A971M5I0-F1
#
_cell.length_a   1.000
_cell.length_b   1.000
_cell.length_c   1.000
_cell.angle_alpha   90.00
_cell.angle_beta   90.00
_cell.angle_gamma   90.00
#
_symmetry.space_group_name_H-M   'P 1'
#
loop_
_entity.id
_entity.type
_entity.pdbx_description
1 polymer ?
#
loop_
_entity_poly.entity_id
_entity_poly.type
_entity_poly.pdbx_seq_one_letter_code
_entity_poly.pdbx_strand_id
1 'polypeptide(L)'
;MIKKPGPRLLIVNTVQTAAAIAQAMRSAGHNVLHLSTALAPVHRELIIDRIKLRLRERIDDWTLVATSCVEAGMDFSFRIGFRERASTASLIQIGGRVNRGAEYLGAEVWDILLRDDLFRDNPSLTISKRALSYYNTNDLNAIDSTQLATKAMQREWTTGAEEKATQLVVLEENMEYRAVAEKCRVIDADTRTVVVDQGLVQAIRKGSKVSKAELMLYSVQLWATKIDKLALELVIPRDNLGEADVYSWPYDYDPDFLGYMEGVLKLENFIAAGGAII
;
A
#
# COMPACT_ATOMS: atom_id res chain seq x y z
N MET A 1 -0.63 -17.81 -13.74
CA MET A 1 -0.21 -17.81 -12.32
C MET A 1 0.95 -18.80 -12.17
N ILE A 2 2.09 -18.38 -11.62
CA ILE A 2 3.25 -19.26 -11.47
C ILE A 2 2.90 -20.30 -10.40
N LYS A 3 2.80 -21.59 -10.77
CA LYS A 3 2.51 -22.71 -9.85
C LYS A 3 3.72 -22.94 -8.95
N LYS A 4 3.78 -22.19 -7.86
CA LYS A 4 4.80 -22.29 -6.82
C LYS A 4 4.17 -22.80 -5.52
N PRO A 5 4.88 -23.60 -4.72
CA PRO A 5 4.37 -24.06 -3.43
C PRO A 5 4.20 -22.89 -2.46
N GLY A 6 3.25 -22.98 -1.54
CA GLY A 6 3.09 -22.00 -0.46
C GLY A 6 3.90 -22.34 0.80
N PRO A 7 3.77 -21.49 1.84
CA PRO A 7 3.04 -20.21 1.84
C PRO A 7 3.71 -19.15 0.94
N ARG A 8 2.89 -18.41 0.17
CA ARG A 8 3.35 -17.38 -0.79
C ARG A 8 3.04 -15.98 -0.28
N LEU A 9 3.98 -15.05 -0.49
CA LEU A 9 3.78 -13.62 -0.25
C LEU A 9 3.80 -12.88 -1.59
N LEU A 10 2.77 -12.11 -1.90
CA LEU A 10 2.71 -11.21 -3.04
C LEU A 10 2.56 -9.77 -2.52
N ILE A 11 3.60 -8.95 -2.70
CA ILE A 11 3.55 -7.53 -2.36
C ILE A 11 3.41 -6.71 -3.65
N VAL A 12 2.42 -5.85 -3.70
CA VAL A 12 2.16 -4.93 -4.81
C VAL A 12 2.16 -3.47 -4.35
N ASN A 13 2.30 -2.55 -5.30
CA ASN A 13 2.61 -1.15 -5.02
C ASN A 13 1.40 -0.33 -4.56
N THR A 14 0.17 -0.77 -4.88
CA THR A 14 -1.05 -0.02 -4.55
C THR A 14 -2.10 -0.90 -3.90
N VAL A 15 -2.92 -0.27 -3.05
CA VAL A 15 -4.06 -0.91 -2.37
C VAL A 15 -5.06 -1.48 -3.39
N GLN A 16 -5.28 -0.77 -4.49
CA GLN A 16 -6.20 -1.19 -5.53
C GLN A 16 -5.73 -2.45 -6.25
N THR A 17 -4.46 -2.48 -6.68
CA THR A 17 -3.86 -3.66 -7.30
C THR A 17 -3.92 -4.86 -6.33
N ALA A 18 -3.64 -4.65 -5.04
CA ALA A 18 -3.68 -5.71 -4.03
C ALA A 18 -5.10 -6.30 -3.90
N ALA A 19 -6.10 -5.42 -3.75
CA ALA A 19 -7.48 -5.84 -3.61
C ALA A 19 -8.01 -6.54 -4.87
N ALA A 20 -7.71 -6.01 -6.07
CA ALA A 20 -8.14 -6.61 -7.33
C ALA A 20 -7.56 -8.02 -7.54
N ILE A 21 -6.25 -8.20 -7.30
CA ILE A 21 -5.61 -9.52 -7.38
C ILE A 21 -6.18 -10.47 -6.33
N ALA A 22 -6.33 -10.01 -5.09
CA ALA A 22 -6.86 -10.84 -4.01
C ALA A 22 -8.29 -11.29 -4.30
N GLN A 23 -9.15 -10.40 -4.79
CA GLN A 23 -10.52 -10.73 -5.18
C GLN A 23 -10.53 -11.73 -6.34
N ALA A 24 -9.74 -11.50 -7.40
CA ALA A 24 -9.64 -12.43 -8.53
C ALA A 24 -9.16 -13.83 -8.10
N MET A 25 -8.17 -13.89 -7.21
CA MET A 25 -7.69 -15.16 -6.65
C MET A 25 -8.77 -15.88 -5.83
N ARG A 26 -9.51 -15.15 -4.98
CA ARG A 26 -10.62 -15.71 -4.19
C ARG A 26 -11.73 -16.25 -5.09
N SER A 27 -12.13 -15.49 -6.11
CA SER A 27 -13.16 -15.90 -7.09
C SER A 27 -12.75 -17.12 -7.91
N ALA A 28 -11.45 -17.31 -8.15
CA ALA A 28 -10.90 -18.50 -8.80
C ALA A 28 -10.74 -19.71 -7.85
N GLY A 29 -11.17 -19.60 -6.59
CA GLY A 29 -11.13 -20.68 -5.61
C GLY A 29 -9.77 -20.86 -4.90
N HIS A 30 -8.85 -19.90 -5.01
CA HIS A 30 -7.59 -19.95 -4.29
C HIS A 30 -7.72 -19.54 -2.82
N ASN A 31 -6.93 -20.17 -1.95
CA ASN A 31 -6.82 -19.78 -0.55
C ASN A 31 -5.95 -18.52 -0.41
N VAL A 32 -6.59 -17.37 -0.23
CA VAL A 32 -5.95 -16.06 -0.23
C VAL A 32 -6.30 -15.26 1.01
N LEU A 33 -5.32 -14.55 1.56
CA LEU A 33 -5.50 -13.48 2.54
C LEU A 33 -5.08 -12.16 1.90
N HIS A 34 -5.68 -11.06 2.33
CA HIS A 34 -5.37 -9.71 1.85
C HIS A 34 -5.02 -8.81 3.03
N LEU A 35 -3.93 -8.04 2.90
CA LEU A 35 -3.49 -7.13 3.95
C LEU A 35 -3.02 -5.80 3.36
N SER A 36 -3.77 -4.74 3.60
CA SER A 36 -3.42 -3.39 3.16
C SER A 36 -4.01 -2.33 4.08
N THR A 37 -3.77 -1.06 3.76
CA THR A 37 -4.39 0.08 4.45
C THR A 37 -5.88 0.25 4.11
N ALA A 38 -6.46 -0.61 3.27
CA ALA A 38 -7.90 -0.68 3.08
C ALA A 38 -8.69 -1.17 4.30
N LEU A 39 -8.02 -1.96 5.14
CA LEU A 39 -8.57 -2.45 6.40
C LEU A 39 -8.33 -1.42 7.50
N ALA A 40 -9.33 -1.20 8.35
CA ALA A 40 -9.20 -0.39 9.55
C ALA A 40 -8.26 -1.12 10.54
N PRO A 41 -7.55 -0.42 11.44
CA PRO A 41 -6.61 -1.04 12.36
C PRO A 41 -7.15 -2.28 13.09
N VAL A 42 -8.39 -2.21 13.61
CA VAL A 42 -9.03 -3.33 14.33
C VAL A 42 -9.18 -4.59 13.45
N HIS A 43 -9.59 -4.41 12.19
CA HIS A 43 -9.75 -5.51 11.24
C HIS A 43 -8.40 -6.02 10.73
N ARG A 44 -7.43 -5.12 10.57
CA ARG A 44 -6.07 -5.46 10.18
C ARG A 44 -5.45 -6.43 11.18
N GLU A 45 -5.62 -6.18 12.48
CA GLU A 45 -5.11 -7.04 13.55
C GLU A 45 -5.65 -8.47 13.46
N LEU A 46 -6.95 -8.64 13.16
CA LEU A 46 -7.56 -9.95 12.95
C LEU A 46 -6.93 -10.73 11.80
N ILE A 47 -6.63 -10.06 10.68
CA ILE A 47 -5.95 -10.70 9.54
C ILE A 47 -4.51 -11.06 9.90
N ILE A 48 -3.82 -10.20 10.63
CA ILE A 48 -2.46 -10.45 11.12
C ILE A 48 -2.43 -11.72 11.98
N ASP A 49 -3.40 -11.90 12.87
CA ASP A 49 -3.48 -13.09 13.72
C ASP A 49 -3.81 -14.36 12.91
N ARG A 50 -4.67 -14.27 11.90
CA ARG A 50 -4.90 -15.37 10.94
C ARG A 50 -3.61 -15.75 10.20
N ILE A 51 -2.80 -14.77 9.79
CA ILE A 51 -1.50 -15.01 9.14
C ILE A 51 -0.55 -15.74 10.11
N LYS A 52 -0.39 -15.22 11.35
CA LYS A 52 0.46 -15.84 12.37
C LYS A 52 0.05 -17.28 12.67
N LEU A 53 -1.25 -17.54 12.76
CA LEU A 53 -1.80 -18.88 12.98
C LEU A 53 -1.43 -19.81 11.82
N ARG A 54 -1.67 -19.40 10.56
CA ARG A 54 -1.37 -20.23 9.38
C ARG A 54 0.12 -20.55 9.24
N LEU A 55 0.98 -19.60 9.57
CA LEU A 55 2.44 -19.81 9.57
C LEU A 55 2.86 -20.79 10.67
N ARG A 56 2.30 -20.66 11.88
CA ARG A 56 2.57 -21.55 13.01
C ARG A 56 2.13 -23.00 12.75
N GLU A 57 0.93 -23.16 12.20
CA GLU A 57 0.36 -24.47 11.85
C GLU A 57 0.97 -25.07 10.58
N ARG A 58 1.93 -24.38 9.93
CA ARG A 58 2.60 -24.80 8.69
C ARG A 58 1.59 -25.21 7.62
N ILE A 59 0.67 -24.31 7.32
CA ILE A 59 -0.28 -24.50 6.22
C ILE A 59 0.41 -24.12 4.91
N ASP A 60 0.45 -25.06 3.96
CA ASP A 60 1.38 -25.01 2.83
C ASP A 60 0.80 -24.43 1.54
N ASP A 61 -0.53 -24.26 1.43
CA ASP A 61 -1.17 -23.80 0.19
C ASP A 61 -2.08 -22.61 0.41
N TRP A 62 -1.47 -21.44 0.61
CA TRP A 62 -2.16 -20.15 0.63
C TRP A 62 -1.25 -19.02 0.17
N THR A 63 -1.86 -17.88 -0.14
CA THR A 63 -1.17 -16.68 -0.60
C THR A 63 -1.60 -15.47 0.23
N LEU A 64 -0.64 -14.69 0.71
CA LEU A 64 -0.89 -13.35 1.22
C LEU A 64 -0.68 -12.34 0.10
N VAL A 65 -1.71 -11.58 -0.26
CA VAL A 65 -1.60 -10.42 -1.14
C VAL A 65 -1.59 -9.16 -0.29
N ALA A 66 -0.53 -8.36 -0.39
CA ALA A 66 -0.36 -7.20 0.47
C ALA A 66 0.24 -5.99 -0.24
N THR A 67 0.19 -4.83 0.40
CA THR A 67 0.99 -3.66 0.02
C THR A 67 2.24 -3.56 0.90
N SER A 68 3.08 -2.54 0.71
CA SER A 68 4.29 -2.33 1.54
C SER A 68 4.03 -2.17 3.03
N CYS A 69 2.77 -2.13 3.50
CA CYS A 69 2.44 -2.12 4.92
C CYS A 69 2.93 -3.36 5.69
N VAL A 70 3.20 -4.49 5.01
CA VAL A 70 3.84 -5.66 5.63
C VAL A 70 5.36 -5.51 5.81
N GLU A 71 6.01 -4.56 5.13
CA GLU A 71 7.48 -4.45 5.12
C GLU A 71 8.03 -3.89 6.45
N ALA A 72 7.25 -3.07 7.15
CA ALA A 72 7.61 -2.49 8.46
C ALA A 72 6.87 -3.18 9.62
N GLY A 73 7.62 -3.76 10.56
CA GLY A 73 7.09 -4.22 11.85
C GLY A 73 6.44 -5.60 11.89
N MET A 74 6.41 -6.35 10.78
CA MET A 74 5.82 -7.69 10.72
C MET A 74 6.89 -8.77 10.54
N ASP A 75 7.01 -9.70 11.50
CA ASP A 75 7.97 -10.80 11.46
C ASP A 75 7.33 -12.09 10.91
N PHE A 76 7.28 -12.20 9.59
CA PHE A 76 6.76 -13.38 8.89
C PHE A 76 7.85 -14.03 8.03
N SER A 77 7.89 -15.37 8.06
CA SER A 77 8.73 -16.21 7.19
C SER A 77 7.83 -16.88 6.15
N PHE A 78 7.93 -16.46 4.90
CA PHE A 78 7.22 -17.11 3.78
C PHE A 78 8.18 -18.00 2.98
N ARG A 79 7.64 -19.02 2.30
CA ARG A 79 8.45 -19.89 1.45
C ARG A 79 8.91 -19.19 0.18
N ILE A 80 8.00 -18.42 -0.44
CA ILE A 80 8.25 -17.75 -1.72
C ILE A 80 7.67 -16.34 -1.68
N GLY A 81 8.46 -15.37 -2.16
CA GLY A 81 8.06 -13.98 -2.29
C GLY A 81 7.91 -13.57 -3.75
N PHE A 82 6.86 -12.80 -4.03
CA PHE A 82 6.64 -12.07 -5.28
C PHE A 82 6.53 -10.59 -4.91
N ARG A 83 7.27 -9.73 -5.62
CA ARG A 83 7.25 -8.29 -5.42
C ARG A 83 6.99 -7.62 -6.75
N GLU A 84 5.90 -6.85 -6.85
CA GLU A 84 5.76 -5.92 -7.96
C GLU A 84 6.94 -4.95 -7.94
N ARG A 85 7.57 -4.76 -9.10
CA ARG A 85 8.77 -3.94 -9.23
C ARG A 85 8.59 -2.60 -8.53
N ALA A 86 9.52 -2.31 -7.63
CA ALA A 86 9.55 -1.10 -6.81
C ALA A 86 11.00 -0.59 -6.75
N SER A 87 11.50 -0.24 -5.56
CA SER A 87 12.93 0.04 -5.36
C SER A 87 13.73 -1.23 -5.10
N THR A 88 15.03 -1.15 -5.39
CA THR A 88 16.00 -2.20 -5.04
C THR A 88 15.99 -2.50 -3.54
N ALA A 89 15.84 -1.48 -2.70
CA ALA A 89 15.72 -1.64 -1.26
C ALA A 89 14.47 -2.46 -0.88
N SER A 90 13.33 -2.22 -1.54
CA SER A 90 12.10 -3.00 -1.31
C SER A 90 12.29 -4.48 -1.68
N LEU A 91 13.02 -4.75 -2.77
CA LEU A 91 13.33 -6.12 -3.20
C LEU A 91 14.27 -6.84 -2.23
N ILE A 92 15.27 -6.14 -1.68
CA ILE A 92 16.15 -6.70 -0.64
C ILE A 92 15.35 -6.98 0.64
N GLN A 93 14.46 -6.07 1.04
CA GLN A 93 13.63 -6.22 2.25
C GLN A 93 12.73 -7.44 2.18
N ILE A 94 12.07 -7.71 1.05
CA ILE A 94 11.27 -8.92 0.90
C ILE A 94 12.15 -10.18 0.95
N GLY A 95 13.38 -10.12 0.43
CA GLY A 95 14.37 -11.19 0.57
C GLY A 95 14.66 -11.55 2.03
N GLY A 96 14.70 -10.56 2.93
CA GLY A 96 14.82 -10.78 4.37
C GLY A 96 13.59 -11.37 5.07
N ARG A 97 12.45 -11.49 4.36
CA ARG A 97 11.20 -12.11 4.84
C ARG A 97 10.89 -13.46 4.21
N VAL A 98 11.64 -13.84 3.17
CA VAL A 98 11.51 -15.14 2.52
C VAL A 98 12.54 -16.09 3.11
N ASN A 99 12.07 -17.23 3.61
CA ASN A 99 12.89 -18.26 4.23
C ASN A 99 13.80 -17.73 5.37
N ARG A 100 13.30 -16.78 6.16
CA ARG A 100 14.06 -16.11 7.22
C ARG A 100 14.57 -17.09 8.29
N GLY A 101 13.82 -18.15 8.56
CA GLY A 101 14.20 -19.21 9.50
C GLY A 101 15.12 -20.29 8.92
N ALA A 102 15.55 -20.17 7.64
CA ALA A 102 16.22 -21.23 6.89
C ALA A 102 15.45 -22.57 6.89
N GLU A 103 14.12 -22.47 6.95
CA GLU A 103 13.18 -23.59 7.03
C GLU A 103 13.12 -24.40 5.72
N TYR A 104 13.57 -23.79 4.61
CA TYR A 104 13.56 -24.36 3.27
C TYR A 104 14.96 -24.35 2.63
N LEU A 105 15.17 -25.22 1.63
CA LEU A 105 16.41 -25.38 0.87
C LEU A 105 16.88 -24.12 0.10
N GLY A 106 16.05 -23.07 0.03
CA GLY A 106 16.40 -21.79 -0.59
C GLY A 106 15.30 -20.74 -0.41
N ALA A 107 15.70 -19.47 -0.43
CA ALA A 107 14.80 -18.34 -0.51
C ALA A 107 14.60 -17.95 -1.98
N GLU A 108 13.36 -17.86 -2.44
CA GLU A 108 13.05 -17.47 -3.82
C GLU A 108 12.19 -16.20 -3.84
N VAL A 109 12.74 -15.13 -4.43
CA VAL A 109 12.05 -13.85 -4.62
C VAL A 109 11.92 -13.57 -6.11
N TRP A 110 10.69 -13.27 -6.53
CA TRP A 110 10.36 -12.92 -7.91
C TRP A 110 10.03 -11.43 -8.01
N ASP A 111 10.84 -10.69 -8.78
CA ASP A 111 10.49 -9.35 -9.24
C ASP A 111 9.52 -9.47 -10.42
N ILE A 112 8.30 -8.93 -10.28
CA ILE A 112 7.24 -9.04 -11.28
C ILE A 112 6.85 -7.67 -11.83
N LEU A 113 6.55 -7.63 -13.12
CA LEU A 113 5.95 -6.48 -13.79
C LEU A 113 4.49 -6.79 -14.07
N LEU A 114 3.59 -6.03 -13.43
CA LEU A 114 2.16 -6.12 -13.66
C LEU A 114 1.79 -5.12 -14.77
N ARG A 115 1.06 -5.60 -15.78
CA ARG A 115 0.55 -4.78 -16.90
C ARG A 115 -0.90 -5.17 -17.14
N ASP A 116 -1.81 -4.31 -16.70
CA ASP A 116 -3.26 -4.43 -16.91
C ASP A 116 -3.89 -3.07 -16.56
N ASP A 117 -5.01 -2.73 -17.19
CA ASP A 117 -5.74 -1.47 -16.92
C ASP A 117 -6.29 -1.43 -15.49
N LEU A 118 -6.52 -2.59 -14.87
CA LEU A 118 -6.94 -2.71 -13.47
C LEU A 118 -5.79 -2.43 -12.48
N PHE A 119 -4.54 -2.41 -12.94
CA PHE A 119 -3.37 -2.21 -12.08
C PHE A 119 -2.91 -0.75 -12.13
N ARG A 120 -3.03 -0.07 -10.98
CA ARG A 120 -2.59 1.32 -10.87
C ARG A 120 -1.08 1.40 -10.73
N ASP A 121 -0.45 2.20 -11.57
CA ASP A 121 0.95 2.56 -11.40
C ASP A 121 1.12 3.47 -10.17
N ASN A 122 2.31 3.42 -9.58
CA ASN A 122 2.71 4.32 -8.52
C ASN A 122 3.82 5.24 -9.05
N PRO A 123 3.48 6.47 -9.48
CA PRO A 123 4.44 7.38 -10.11
C PRO A 123 5.65 7.70 -9.22
N SER A 124 5.50 7.65 -7.89
CA SER A 124 6.61 7.94 -6.97
C SER A 124 7.72 6.89 -7.04
N LEU A 125 7.43 5.69 -7.55
CA LEU A 125 8.40 4.62 -7.71
C LEU A 125 9.07 4.63 -9.09
N THR A 126 8.69 5.51 -10.00
CA THR A 126 9.21 5.52 -11.39
C THR A 126 10.73 5.51 -11.45
N ILE A 127 11.37 6.39 -10.68
CA ILE A 127 12.84 6.53 -10.65
C ILE A 127 13.46 5.24 -10.08
N SER A 128 12.94 4.73 -8.97
CA SER A 128 13.47 3.52 -8.32
C SER A 128 13.26 2.26 -9.16
N LYS A 129 12.10 2.12 -9.82
CA LYS A 129 11.82 1.04 -10.79
C LYS A 129 12.83 1.07 -11.94
N ARG A 130 13.17 2.27 -12.43
CA ARG A 130 14.18 2.46 -13.48
C ARG A 130 15.58 2.13 -12.97
N ALA A 131 15.96 2.57 -11.78
CA ALA A 131 17.25 2.24 -11.17
C ALA A 131 17.43 0.71 -11.01
N LEU A 132 16.39 0.00 -10.56
CA LEU A 132 16.40 -1.46 -10.45
C LEU A 132 16.51 -2.14 -11.82
N SER A 133 15.94 -1.56 -12.88
CA SER A 133 15.98 -2.15 -14.23
C SER A 133 17.39 -2.27 -14.85
N TYR A 134 18.39 -1.60 -14.27
CA TYR A 134 19.80 -1.75 -14.68
C TYR A 134 20.46 -3.04 -14.19
N TYR A 135 19.83 -3.79 -13.29
CA TYR A 135 20.36 -5.03 -12.75
C TYR A 135 19.58 -6.22 -13.32
N ASN A 136 20.31 -7.18 -13.88
CA ASN A 136 19.73 -8.46 -14.27
C ASN A 136 19.76 -9.46 -13.09
N THR A 137 19.17 -10.63 -13.27
CA THR A 137 19.11 -11.67 -12.23
C THR A 137 20.49 -12.11 -11.73
N ASN A 138 21.51 -12.14 -12.58
CA ASN A 138 22.87 -12.48 -12.14
C ASN A 138 23.46 -11.37 -11.27
N ASP A 139 23.26 -10.10 -11.64
CA ASP A 139 23.71 -8.96 -10.84
C ASP A 139 23.05 -8.97 -9.45
N LEU A 140 21.74 -9.20 -9.40
CA LEU A 140 20.96 -9.24 -8.15
C LEU A 140 21.40 -10.38 -7.21
N ASN A 141 21.88 -11.50 -7.76
CA ASN A 141 22.32 -12.66 -6.98
C ASN A 141 23.82 -12.65 -6.66
N ALA A 142 24.64 -11.90 -7.41
CA ALA A 142 26.09 -11.88 -7.23
C ALA A 142 26.58 -10.68 -6.40
N ILE A 143 25.89 -9.54 -6.47
CA ILE A 143 26.29 -8.32 -5.75
C ILE A 143 25.76 -8.40 -4.32
N ASP A 144 26.62 -8.10 -3.33
CA ASP A 144 26.20 -7.97 -1.93
C ASP A 144 25.04 -6.98 -1.78
N SER A 145 24.04 -7.31 -0.96
CA SER A 145 22.83 -6.51 -0.83
C SER A 145 23.09 -5.06 -0.40
N THR A 146 24.10 -4.82 0.44
CA THR A 146 24.47 -3.47 0.87
C THR A 146 25.03 -2.68 -0.31
N GLN A 147 25.95 -3.27 -1.07
CA GLN A 147 26.52 -2.64 -2.25
C GLN A 147 25.46 -2.38 -3.33
N LEU A 148 24.56 -3.33 -3.53
CA LEU A 148 23.46 -3.23 -4.48
C LEU A 148 22.52 -2.07 -4.10
N ALA A 149 22.17 -1.93 -2.81
CA ALA A 149 21.40 -0.81 -2.30
C ALA A 149 22.11 0.53 -2.53
N THR A 150 23.40 0.62 -2.23
CA THR A 150 24.19 1.85 -2.48
C THR A 150 24.23 2.22 -3.95
N LYS A 151 24.53 1.27 -4.84
CA LYS A 151 24.58 1.53 -6.29
C LYS A 151 23.22 1.91 -6.85
N ALA A 152 22.14 1.27 -6.39
CA ALA A 152 20.78 1.65 -6.77
C ALA A 152 20.45 3.08 -6.33
N MET A 153 20.74 3.43 -5.07
CA MET A 153 20.51 4.77 -4.54
C MET A 153 21.27 5.85 -5.32
N GLN A 154 22.54 5.59 -5.66
CA GLN A 154 23.32 6.50 -6.51
C GLN A 154 22.66 6.74 -7.87
N ARG A 155 22.11 5.69 -8.50
CA ARG A 155 21.38 5.80 -9.77
C ARG A 155 20.04 6.54 -9.63
N GLU A 156 19.35 6.33 -8.51
CA GLU A 156 18.11 7.05 -8.22
C GLU A 156 18.37 8.56 -8.12
N TRP A 157 19.46 8.97 -7.47
CA TRP A 157 19.84 10.38 -7.37
C TRP A 157 20.28 11.01 -8.68
N THR A 158 21.02 10.29 -9.52
CA THR A 158 21.46 10.84 -10.82
C THR A 158 20.36 10.89 -11.87
N THR A 159 19.18 10.30 -11.61
CA THR A 159 18.09 10.23 -12.58
C THR A 159 16.95 11.18 -12.21
N GLY A 160 16.85 12.33 -12.88
CA GLY A 160 15.68 13.22 -12.82
C GLY A 160 15.63 14.19 -11.63
N ALA A 161 16.57 14.10 -10.67
CA ALA A 161 16.70 15.09 -9.61
C ALA A 161 17.52 16.32 -10.05
N GLU A 162 18.30 16.22 -11.13
CA GLU A 162 19.18 17.29 -11.62
C GLU A 162 18.40 18.55 -11.97
N GLU A 163 17.33 18.46 -12.75
CA GLU A 163 16.61 19.65 -13.20
C GLU A 163 15.93 20.39 -12.06
N LYS A 164 15.29 19.66 -11.12
CA LYS A 164 14.69 20.26 -9.92
C LYS A 164 15.76 20.84 -9.00
N ALA A 165 16.88 20.15 -8.80
CA ALA A 165 18.00 20.63 -7.98
C ALA A 165 18.64 21.88 -8.59
N THR A 166 18.90 21.90 -9.90
CA THR A 166 19.41 23.08 -10.61
C THR A 166 18.45 24.25 -10.50
N GLN A 167 17.15 24.03 -10.68
CA GLN A 167 16.15 25.09 -10.47
C GLN A 167 16.12 25.60 -9.03
N LEU A 168 16.31 24.73 -8.04
CA LEU A 168 16.37 25.13 -6.63
C LEU A 168 17.64 25.95 -6.33
N VAL A 169 18.80 25.56 -6.87
CA VAL A 169 20.05 26.31 -6.75
C VAL A 169 19.90 27.71 -7.36
N VAL A 170 19.32 27.82 -8.56
CA VAL A 170 19.08 29.13 -9.21
C VAL A 170 18.15 30.01 -8.37
N LEU A 171 17.08 29.44 -7.81
CA LEU A 171 16.16 30.19 -6.93
C LEU A 171 16.83 30.61 -5.62
N GLU A 172 17.72 29.78 -5.07
CA GLU A 172 18.51 30.09 -3.87
C GLU A 172 19.53 31.21 -4.15
N GLU A 173 20.26 31.14 -5.27
CA GLU A 173 21.19 32.17 -5.74
C GLU A 173 20.50 33.53 -5.96
N ASN A 174 19.24 33.50 -6.45
CA ASN A 174 18.41 34.69 -6.61
C ASN A 174 17.72 35.17 -5.32
N MET A 175 17.96 34.52 -4.19
CA MET A 175 17.31 34.80 -2.89
C MET A 175 15.77 34.69 -2.95
N GLU A 176 15.21 33.91 -3.86
CA GLU A 176 13.77 33.66 -4.02
C GLU A 176 13.27 32.62 -3.02
N TYR A 177 13.50 32.85 -1.73
CA TYR A 177 13.24 31.87 -0.66
C TYR A 177 11.79 31.38 -0.59
N ARG A 178 10.83 32.19 -1.05
CA ARG A 178 9.43 31.76 -1.16
C ARG A 178 9.24 30.67 -2.23
N ALA A 179 9.86 30.85 -3.40
CA ALA A 179 9.80 29.88 -4.49
C ALA A 179 10.61 28.61 -4.14
N VAL A 180 11.74 28.76 -3.44
CA VAL A 180 12.49 27.63 -2.86
C VAL A 180 11.60 26.86 -1.90
N ALA A 181 10.94 27.53 -0.95
CA ALA A 181 10.04 26.90 0.00
C ALA A 181 8.86 26.18 -0.68
N GLU A 182 8.26 26.78 -1.71
CA GLU A 182 7.18 26.17 -2.49
C GLU A 182 7.65 24.92 -3.27
N LYS A 183 8.85 24.94 -3.89
CA LYS A 183 9.41 23.80 -4.63
C LYS A 183 9.99 22.70 -3.75
N CYS A 184 10.50 23.06 -2.58
CA CYS A 184 10.98 22.13 -1.54
C CYS A 184 9.84 21.62 -0.65
N ARG A 185 8.60 22.12 -0.82
CA ARG A 185 7.45 21.66 -0.07
C ARG A 185 7.26 20.16 -0.31
N VAL A 186 7.66 19.37 0.69
CA VAL A 186 7.27 17.95 0.78
C VAL A 186 5.75 17.97 0.88
N ILE A 187 5.07 17.34 -0.07
CA ILE A 187 3.61 17.30 -0.08
C ILE A 187 3.18 16.57 1.19
N ASP A 188 2.60 17.28 2.15
CA ASP A 188 1.82 16.65 3.21
C ASP A 188 0.78 15.79 2.50
N ALA A 189 0.76 14.50 2.80
CA ALA A 189 -0.24 13.60 2.23
C ALA A 189 -1.62 14.15 2.60
N ASP A 190 -2.36 14.67 1.61
CA ASP A 190 -3.72 15.19 1.78
C ASP A 190 -4.72 14.03 1.91
N THR A 191 -4.49 13.23 2.95
CA THR A 191 -5.35 12.14 3.38
C THR A 191 -6.22 12.62 4.53
N ARG A 192 -7.49 12.26 4.51
CA ARG A 192 -8.46 12.57 5.56
C ARG A 192 -8.98 11.27 6.17
N THR A 193 -9.44 11.39 7.41
CA THR A 193 -9.96 10.28 8.19
C THR A 193 -11.36 9.92 7.73
N VAL A 194 -11.59 8.64 7.43
CA VAL A 194 -12.90 8.12 7.03
C VAL A 194 -13.29 6.98 7.95
N VAL A 195 -14.40 7.15 8.65
CA VAL A 195 -14.95 6.18 9.61
C VAL A 195 -15.72 5.10 8.85
N VAL A 196 -15.35 3.84 9.07
CA VAL A 196 -16.00 2.69 8.40
C VAL A 196 -17.11 2.06 9.23
N ASP A 197 -17.11 2.28 10.54
CA ASP A 197 -18.13 1.76 11.45
C ASP A 197 -19.37 2.67 11.50
N GLN A 198 -20.51 2.16 11.04
CA GLN A 198 -21.77 2.92 11.01
C GLN A 198 -22.30 3.22 12.41
N GLY A 199 -22.08 2.33 13.38
CA GLY A 199 -22.50 2.56 14.77
C GLY A 199 -21.82 3.79 15.36
N LEU A 200 -20.51 3.91 15.10
CA LEU A 200 -19.68 5.03 15.51
C LEU A 200 -20.10 6.34 14.83
N VAL A 201 -20.35 6.30 13.52
CA VAL A 201 -20.89 7.46 12.77
C VAL A 201 -22.21 7.94 13.39
N GLN A 202 -23.13 7.03 13.69
CA GLN A 202 -24.41 7.40 14.30
C GLN A 202 -24.24 7.93 15.74
N ALA A 203 -23.31 7.37 16.52
CA ALA A 203 -23.00 7.85 17.86
C ALA A 203 -22.46 9.28 17.83
N ILE A 204 -21.53 9.58 16.90
CA ILE A 204 -20.97 10.93 16.70
C ILE A 204 -22.07 11.92 16.30
N ARG A 205 -22.93 11.55 15.33
CA ARG A 205 -24.06 12.40 14.90
C ARG A 205 -25.04 12.73 16.02
N LYS A 206 -25.22 11.81 16.97
CA LYS A 206 -26.05 12.02 18.17
C LYS A 206 -25.37 12.84 19.27
N GLY A 207 -24.14 13.30 19.05
CA GLY A 207 -23.35 14.07 20.03
C GLY A 207 -22.70 13.21 21.12
N SER A 208 -22.57 11.89 20.90
CA SER A 208 -21.90 11.01 21.85
C SER A 208 -20.41 11.32 21.89
N LYS A 209 -19.81 11.25 23.09
CA LYS A 209 -18.36 11.39 23.23
C LYS A 209 -17.66 10.11 22.78
N VAL A 210 -16.97 10.18 21.65
CA VAL A 210 -16.09 9.13 21.13
C VAL A 210 -14.65 9.51 21.40
N SER A 211 -13.84 8.56 21.86
CA SER A 211 -12.42 8.83 22.09
C SER A 211 -11.66 8.89 20.76
N LYS A 212 -10.59 9.70 20.69
CA LYS A 212 -9.73 9.75 19.49
C LYS A 212 -9.14 8.39 19.14
N ALA A 213 -8.78 7.59 20.15
CA ALA A 213 -8.24 6.26 19.96
C ALA A 213 -9.26 5.33 19.28
N GLU A 214 -10.49 5.32 19.77
CA GLU A 214 -11.59 4.55 19.20
C GLU A 214 -11.89 4.99 17.75
N LEU A 215 -11.96 6.31 17.50
CA LEU A 215 -12.16 6.84 16.16
C LEU A 215 -11.09 6.31 15.19
N MET A 216 -9.82 6.34 15.57
CA MET A 216 -8.72 5.88 14.73
C MET A 216 -8.75 4.36 14.48
N LEU A 217 -9.20 3.56 15.46
CA LEU A 217 -9.29 2.10 15.33
C LEU A 217 -10.31 1.64 14.27
N TYR A 218 -11.39 2.41 14.11
CA TYR A 218 -12.48 2.14 13.17
C TYR A 218 -12.48 3.08 11.96
N SER A 219 -11.32 3.66 11.65
CA SER A 219 -11.15 4.54 10.49
C SER A 219 -10.04 4.09 9.56
N VAL A 220 -10.12 4.57 8.33
CA VAL A 220 -9.10 4.45 7.28
C VAL A 220 -8.70 5.85 6.80
N GLN A 221 -7.54 5.93 6.14
CA GLN A 221 -7.06 7.18 5.55
C GLN A 221 -7.30 7.14 4.04
N LEU A 222 -8.04 8.12 3.52
CA LEU A 222 -8.29 8.27 2.09
C LEU A 222 -7.81 9.62 1.58
N TRP A 223 -7.26 9.65 0.37
CA TRP A 223 -6.92 10.88 -0.33
C TRP A 223 -8.15 11.75 -0.55
N ALA A 224 -8.02 13.06 -0.34
CA ALA A 224 -9.09 14.04 -0.59
C ALA A 224 -9.75 13.87 -1.96
N THR A 225 -8.96 13.68 -3.01
CA THR A 225 -9.46 13.44 -4.38
C THR A 225 -10.38 12.22 -4.49
N LYS A 226 -10.12 11.17 -3.70
CA LYS A 226 -10.97 9.97 -3.65
C LYS A 226 -12.24 10.22 -2.83
N ILE A 227 -12.15 11.02 -1.77
CA ILE A 227 -13.29 11.45 -0.95
C ILE A 227 -14.27 12.26 -1.81
N ASP A 228 -13.74 13.23 -2.57
CA ASP A 228 -14.53 14.08 -3.47
C ASP A 228 -15.17 13.26 -4.60
N LYS A 229 -14.39 12.35 -5.24
CA LYS A 229 -14.91 11.46 -6.29
C LYS A 229 -16.03 10.55 -5.80
N LEU A 230 -15.97 10.14 -4.53
CA LEU A 230 -16.95 9.25 -3.90
C LEU A 230 -18.05 10.04 -3.17
N ALA A 231 -18.05 11.36 -3.23
CA ALA A 231 -19.02 12.24 -2.57
C ALA A 231 -19.26 11.86 -1.10
N LEU A 232 -18.19 11.57 -0.33
CA LEU A 232 -18.35 11.13 1.05
C LEU A 232 -18.89 12.26 1.94
N GLU A 233 -19.76 11.90 2.87
CA GLU A 233 -20.40 12.85 3.78
C GLU A 233 -19.45 13.25 4.92
N LEU A 234 -19.34 14.54 5.18
CA LEU A 234 -18.60 15.10 6.31
C LEU A 234 -19.37 14.85 7.61
N VAL A 235 -18.69 14.27 8.60
CA VAL A 235 -19.26 13.95 9.92
C VAL A 235 -18.76 14.94 10.97
N ILE A 236 -17.46 15.23 10.98
CA ILE A 236 -16.84 16.21 11.89
C ILE A 236 -16.08 17.22 11.02
N PRO A 237 -16.49 18.50 11.01
CA PRO A 237 -15.76 19.53 10.31
C PRO A 237 -14.45 19.86 11.02
N ARG A 238 -13.43 20.23 10.25
CA ARG A 238 -12.19 20.82 10.77
C ARG A 238 -12.49 22.00 11.68
N ASP A 239 -11.90 21.99 12.87
CA ASP A 239 -11.99 23.11 13.80
C ASP A 239 -10.81 24.08 13.65
N ASN A 240 -10.94 25.25 14.28
CA ASN A 240 -9.88 26.28 14.29
C ASN A 240 -8.62 25.83 15.07
N LEU A 241 -8.64 24.66 15.70
CA LEU A 241 -7.51 24.07 16.44
C LEU A 241 -6.68 23.13 15.55
N GLY A 242 -7.07 22.94 14.29
CA GLY A 242 -6.28 22.22 13.29
C GLY A 242 -6.60 20.72 13.17
N GLU A 243 -7.72 20.24 13.74
CA GLU A 243 -8.12 18.84 13.56
C GLU A 243 -8.65 18.57 12.15
N ALA A 244 -8.18 17.49 11.51
CA ALA A 244 -8.56 17.18 10.13
C ALA A 244 -10.03 16.76 10.01
N ASP A 245 -10.64 17.04 8.85
CA ASP A 245 -12.01 16.65 8.52
C ASP A 245 -12.20 15.13 8.64
N VAL A 246 -13.33 14.72 9.21
CA VAL A 246 -13.71 13.30 9.37
C VAL A 246 -14.95 13.01 8.54
N TYR A 247 -14.88 11.96 7.72
CA TYR A 247 -15.95 11.55 6.82
C TYR A 247 -16.55 10.19 7.21
N SER A 248 -17.74 9.91 6.70
CA SER A 248 -18.38 8.59 6.79
C SER A 248 -18.11 7.78 5.52
N TRP A 249 -17.86 6.48 5.67
CA TRP A 249 -17.87 5.53 4.55
C TRP A 249 -19.29 4.97 4.33
N PRO A 250 -20.00 5.30 3.23
CA PRO A 250 -21.38 4.87 3.04
C PRO A 250 -21.52 3.56 2.25
N TYR A 251 -20.43 3.01 1.73
CA TYR A 251 -20.45 1.85 0.82
C TYR A 251 -20.09 0.56 1.54
N ASP A 252 -20.13 -0.55 0.79
CA ASP A 252 -19.75 -1.86 1.31
C ASP A 252 -18.32 -1.85 1.87
N TYR A 253 -18.16 -2.56 2.99
CA TYR A 253 -16.89 -2.74 3.69
C TYR A 253 -16.77 -4.20 4.09
N ASP A 254 -15.69 -4.87 3.69
CA ASP A 254 -15.42 -6.27 4.05
C ASP A 254 -14.36 -6.32 5.19
N PRO A 255 -14.76 -6.50 6.46
CA PRO A 255 -13.83 -6.53 7.59
C PRO A 255 -12.89 -7.74 7.56
N ASP A 256 -13.23 -8.79 6.83
CA ASP A 256 -12.52 -10.06 6.83
C ASP A 256 -11.54 -10.21 5.66
N PHE A 257 -11.59 -9.31 4.67
CA PHE A 257 -10.77 -9.43 3.48
C PHE A 257 -10.41 -8.09 2.80
N LEU A 258 -11.33 -7.42 2.10
CA LEU A 258 -11.00 -6.27 1.24
C LEU A 258 -11.05 -4.90 1.93
N GLY A 259 -11.62 -4.80 3.12
CA GLY A 259 -11.90 -3.53 3.78
C GLY A 259 -12.80 -2.64 2.91
N TYR A 260 -12.50 -1.35 2.83
CA TYR A 260 -13.29 -0.42 2.02
C TYR A 260 -13.20 -0.70 0.51
N MET A 261 -12.20 -1.48 0.06
CA MET A 261 -12.06 -1.80 -1.37
C MET A 261 -13.19 -2.69 -1.89
N GLU A 262 -13.93 -3.38 -1.01
CA GLU A 262 -15.15 -4.10 -1.39
C GLU A 262 -16.15 -3.16 -2.09
N GLY A 263 -16.48 -2.03 -1.44
CA GLY A 263 -17.36 -1.00 -2.02
C GLY A 263 -16.75 -0.33 -3.25
N VAL A 264 -15.44 -0.02 -3.23
CA VAL A 264 -14.76 0.63 -4.37
C VAL A 264 -14.80 -0.24 -5.63
N LEU A 265 -14.49 -1.53 -5.54
CA LEU A 265 -14.47 -2.42 -6.70
C LEU A 265 -15.88 -2.63 -7.28
N LYS A 266 -16.91 -2.71 -6.42
CA LYS A 266 -18.30 -2.75 -6.86
C LYS A 266 -18.72 -1.47 -7.61
N LEU A 267 -18.33 -0.31 -7.09
CA LEU A 267 -18.58 0.98 -7.74
C LEU A 267 -17.84 1.12 -9.07
N GLU A 268 -16.57 0.70 -9.14
CA GLU A 268 -15.81 0.73 -10.40
C GLU A 268 -16.47 -0.17 -11.46
N ASN A 269 -16.94 -1.36 -11.08
CA ASN A 269 -17.69 -2.25 -11.98
C ASN A 269 -19.04 -1.63 -12.42
N PHE A 270 -19.75 -0.96 -11.50
CA PHE A 270 -20.99 -0.26 -11.81
C PHE A 270 -20.78 0.90 -12.80
N ILE A 271 -19.73 1.70 -12.59
CA ILE A 271 -19.36 2.79 -13.50
C ILE A 271 -18.92 2.24 -14.86
N ALA A 272 -18.13 1.16 -14.88
CA ALA A 272 -17.73 0.51 -16.13
C ALA A 272 -18.92 -0.06 -16.92
N ALA A 273 -20.02 -0.42 -16.24
CA ALA A 273 -21.28 -0.83 -16.85
C ALA A 273 -22.19 0.34 -17.29
N GLY A 274 -21.73 1.59 -17.18
CA GLY A 274 -22.46 2.79 -17.60
C GLY A 274 -23.22 3.52 -16.48
N GLY A 275 -23.03 3.13 -15.22
CA GLY A 275 -23.60 3.82 -14.07
C GLY A 275 -22.89 5.12 -13.71
N ALA A 276 -23.59 6.02 -13.01
CA ALA A 276 -23.02 7.26 -12.48
C ALA A 276 -23.31 7.40 -10.98
N ILE A 277 -22.37 8.01 -10.25
CA ILE A 277 -22.57 8.44 -8.86
C ILE A 277 -23.14 9.87 -8.95
N ILE A 278 -24.30 10.10 -8.34
CA ILE A 278 -25.01 11.38 -8.31
C ILE A 278 -24.94 11.95 -6.89
#